data_AF-A0A921RMP1-F1
#
_entry.id   AF-A0A921RMP1-F1
#
_cell.length_a   1.000
_cell.length_b   1.000
_cell.length_c   1.000
_cell.angle_alpha   90.00
_cell.angle_beta   90.00
_cell.angle_gamma   90.00
#
_symmetry.space_group_name_H-M   'P 1'
#
loop_
_entity.id
_entity.type
_entity.pdbx_description
1 polymer ?
#
loop_
_entity_poly.entity_id
_entity_poly.type
_entity_poly.pdbx_seq_one_letter_code
_entity_poly.pdbx_strand_id
1 'polypeptide(L)'
;MYGTNFTWKQVHNKYHKLKREWKLIMEAKAANGASFDDVQKKIIYDDVEVVKMKANGDKRAKYYNVPIPLFDEMEFVFTGKHATGEFSVLQVPFDHPTRQEDDLIGNVKPT
;
A
#
# COMPACT_ATOMS: atom_id res chain seq x y z
N MET A 1 17.72 -18.69 -5.55
CA MET A 1 17.32 -17.32 -5.95
C MET A 1 15.99 -17.42 -6.69
N TYR A 2 14.87 -17.03 -6.08
CA TYR A 2 13.58 -17.01 -6.76
C TYR A 2 13.21 -15.57 -7.10
N GLY A 3 13.89 -15.02 -8.11
CA GLY A 3 13.46 -13.79 -8.77
C GLY A 3 12.53 -14.17 -9.91
N THR A 4 11.22 -14.22 -9.69
CA THR A 4 10.27 -14.27 -10.79
C THR A 4 10.41 -12.98 -11.61
N ASN A 5 10.89 -13.09 -12.85
CA ASN A 5 10.99 -11.97 -13.78
C ASN A 5 9.60 -11.63 -14.33
N PHE A 6 8.94 -10.63 -13.75
CA PHE A 6 7.70 -10.09 -14.30
C PHE A 6 8.01 -8.96 -15.27
N THR A 7 7.35 -8.98 -16.43
CA THR A 7 7.37 -7.82 -17.34
C THR A 7 6.56 -6.68 -16.75
N TRP A 8 6.94 -5.44 -17.08
CA TRP A 8 6.18 -4.24 -16.70
C TRP A 8 4.69 -4.36 -17.04
N LYS A 9 4.37 -4.88 -18.23
CA LYS A 9 2.99 -5.06 -18.69
C LYS A 9 2.20 -6.03 -17.81
N GLN A 10 2.83 -7.12 -17.34
CA GLN A 10 2.19 -8.07 -16.42
C GLN A 10 1.87 -7.40 -15.08
N VAL A 11 2.84 -6.66 -14.52
CA VAL A 11 2.66 -5.93 -13.25
C VAL A 11 1.56 -4.89 -13.38
N HIS A 12 1.61 -4.06 -14.43
CA HIS A 12 0.62 -3.03 -14.70
C HIS A 12 -0.80 -3.61 -14.83
N ASN A 13 -0.97 -4.65 -15.65
CA ASN A 13 -2.27 -5.29 -15.85
C ASN A 13 -2.81 -5.89 -14.55
N LYS A 14 -1.94 -6.53 -13.75
CA LYS A 14 -2.32 -7.11 -12.46
C LYS A 14 -2.73 -6.02 -11.46
N TYR A 15 -1.96 -4.93 -11.36
CA TYR A 15 -2.28 -3.79 -10.50
C TYR A 15 -3.64 -3.20 -10.83
N HIS A 16 -3.91 -2.91 -12.11
CA HIS A 16 -5.21 -2.35 -12.51
C HIS A 16 -6.37 -3.31 -12.30
N LYS A 17 -6.15 -4.62 -12.47
CA LYS A 17 -7.16 -5.63 -12.12
C LYS A 17 -7.47 -5.56 -10.63
N LEU A 18 -6.46 -5.64 -9.77
CA LEU A 18 -6.64 -5.60 -8.32
C LEU A 18 -7.28 -4.28 -7.87
N LYS A 19 -6.90 -3.15 -8.46
CA LYS A 19 -7.51 -1.84 -8.16
C LYS A 19 -9.01 -1.81 -8.46
N ARG A 20 -9.46 -2.44 -9.56
CA ARG A 20 -10.88 -2.57 -9.89
C ARG A 20 -11.60 -3.50 -8.92
N GLU A 21 -10.96 -4.61 -8.54
CA GLU A 21 -11.49 -5.54 -7.56
C GLU A 21 -11.63 -4.91 -6.17
N TRP A 22 -10.63 -4.13 -5.73
CA TRP A 22 -10.65 -3.37 -4.49
C TRP A 22 -11.85 -2.43 -4.41
N LYS A 23 -12.13 -1.69 -5.49
CA LYS A 23 -13.30 -0.80 -5.56
C LYS A 23 -14.60 -1.57 -5.30
N LEU A 24 -14.78 -2.73 -5.94
CA LEU A 24 -15.97 -3.56 -5.75
C LEU A 24 -16.07 -4.14 -4.33
N ILE A 25 -14.94 -4.54 -3.74
CA ILE A 25 -14.87 -5.03 -2.36
C ILE A 25 -15.31 -3.93 -1.38
N MET A 26 -14.85 -2.70 -1.57
CA MET A 26 -15.24 -1.56 -0.74
C MET A 26 -16.73 -1.21 -0.90
N GLU A 27 -17.26 -1.25 -2.12
CA GLU A 27 -18.69 -1.06 -2.38
C GLU A 27 -19.55 -2.18 -1.76
N ALA A 28 -19.05 -3.42 -1.73
CA ALA A 28 -19.73 -4.54 -1.07
C ALA A 28 -19.67 -4.41 0.46
N LYS A 29 -18.52 -4.01 1.01
CA LYS A 29 -18.32 -3.79 2.44
C LYS A 29 -19.15 -2.63 2.98
N ALA A 30 -19.40 -1.61 2.16
CA ALA A 30 -20.23 -0.47 2.51
C ALA A 30 -21.74 -0.68 2.25
N ALA A 31 -22.15 -1.86 1.77
CA ALA A 31 -23.56 -2.14 1.52
C ALA A 31 -24.36 -2.20 2.83
N ASN A 32 -25.59 -1.70 2.80
CA ASN A 32 -26.48 -1.72 3.97
C ASN A 32 -26.76 -3.16 4.39
N GLY A 33 -26.52 -3.47 5.67
CA GLY A 33 -26.67 -4.83 6.20
C GLY A 33 -25.45 -5.73 6.00
N ALA A 34 -24.39 -5.25 5.35
CA ALA A 34 -23.11 -5.94 5.33
C ALA A 34 -22.34 -5.73 6.63
N SER A 35 -21.70 -6.79 7.11
CA SER A 35 -20.68 -6.73 8.16
C SER A 35 -19.38 -7.36 7.66
N PHE A 36 -18.28 -7.18 8.39
CA PHE A 36 -16.98 -7.71 8.00
C PHE A 36 -16.43 -8.60 9.11
N ASP A 37 -15.95 -9.77 8.72
CA ASP A 37 -15.22 -10.71 9.56
C ASP A 37 -13.72 -10.44 9.40
N ASP A 38 -13.12 -9.77 10.38
CA ASP A 38 -11.70 -9.43 10.38
C ASP A 38 -10.76 -10.64 10.49
N VAL A 39 -11.25 -11.81 10.94
CA VAL A 39 -10.43 -13.02 11.07
C VAL A 39 -10.38 -13.75 9.74
N GLN A 40 -11.53 -13.96 9.11
CA GLN A 40 -11.62 -14.65 7.82
C GLN A 40 -11.42 -13.72 6.62
N LYS A 41 -11.35 -12.41 6.86
CA LYS A 41 -11.29 -11.36 5.82
C LYS A 41 -12.44 -11.53 4.82
N LYS A 42 -13.66 -11.59 5.35
CA LYS A 42 -14.87 -11.95 4.61
C LYS A 42 -15.96 -10.93 4.87
N ILE A 43 -16.66 -10.52 3.81
CA ILE A 43 -17.86 -9.68 3.95
C ILE A 43 -19.04 -10.62 4.21
N ILE A 44 -19.68 -10.48 5.36
CA ILE A 44 -20.87 -11.23 5.73
C ILE A 44 -22.09 -10.48 5.22
N TYR A 45 -22.96 -11.19 4.50
CA TYR A 45 -24.20 -10.65 3.95
C TYR A 45 -25.29 -11.72 3.90
N ASP A 46 -26.55 -11.33 3.75
CA ASP A 46 -27.68 -12.27 3.69
C ASP A 46 -27.58 -13.20 2.47
N ASP A 47 -27.60 -14.52 2.69
CA ASP A 47 -27.40 -15.52 1.64
C ASP A 47 -28.50 -15.47 0.56
N VAL A 48 -29.75 -15.18 0.94
CA VAL A 48 -30.86 -15.07 -0.02
C VAL A 48 -30.64 -13.88 -0.95
N GLU A 49 -30.20 -12.75 -0.40
CA GLU A 49 -29.87 -11.56 -1.18
C GLU A 49 -28.64 -11.81 -2.07
N VAL A 50 -27.61 -12.49 -1.58
CA VAL A 50 -26.45 -12.88 -2.41
C VAL A 50 -26.87 -13.72 -3.62
N VAL A 51 -27.80 -14.66 -3.45
CA VAL A 51 -28.32 -15.48 -4.55
C VAL A 51 -29.06 -14.62 -5.58
N LYS A 52 -29.92 -13.69 -5.15
CA LYS A 52 -30.60 -12.75 -6.06
C LYS A 52 -29.60 -11.87 -6.82
N MET A 53 -28.60 -11.34 -6.13
CA MET A 53 -27.55 -10.52 -6.73
C MET A 53 -26.77 -11.29 -7.80
N LYS A 54 -26.46 -12.57 -7.56
CA LYS A 54 -25.83 -13.45 -8.57
C LYS A 54 -26.73 -13.64 -9.79
N ALA A 55 -28.03 -13.88 -9.59
CA ALA A 55 -28.99 -14.01 -10.68
C ALA A 55 -29.10 -12.72 -11.52
N ASN A 56 -28.97 -11.55 -10.88
CA ASN A 56 -28.99 -10.25 -11.54
C ASN A 56 -27.63 -9.83 -12.15
N GLY A 57 -26.59 -10.67 -12.03
CA GLY A 57 -25.26 -10.38 -12.57
C GLY A 57 -24.49 -9.30 -11.80
N ASP A 58 -24.83 -9.03 -10.53
CA ASP A 58 -24.08 -8.07 -9.71
C ASP A 58 -22.66 -8.60 -9.44
N LYS A 59 -21.67 -7.83 -9.87
CA LYS A 59 -20.24 -8.16 -9.79
C LYS A 59 -19.72 -8.22 -8.34
N ARG A 60 -20.43 -7.62 -7.38
CA ARG A 60 -20.09 -7.65 -5.95
C ARG A 60 -20.42 -8.99 -5.30
N ALA A 61 -21.39 -9.71 -5.85
CA ALA A 61 -21.93 -10.92 -5.24
C ALA A 61 -20.91 -12.04 -5.03
N LYS A 62 -19.80 -12.01 -5.80
CA LYS A 62 -18.69 -12.96 -5.67
C LYS A 62 -17.78 -12.71 -4.45
N TYR A 63 -17.95 -11.61 -3.72
CA TYR A 63 -17.15 -11.27 -2.53
C TYR A 63 -17.90 -11.45 -1.22
N TYR A 64 -19.21 -11.74 -1.26
CA TYR A 64 -19.98 -12.03 -0.06
C TYR A 64 -19.83 -13.48 0.36
N ASN A 65 -19.77 -13.69 1.67
CA ASN A 65 -19.73 -14.98 2.34
C ASN A 65 -18.58 -15.89 1.90
N VAL A 66 -17.54 -15.32 1.28
CA VAL A 66 -16.30 -16.01 0.90
C VAL A 66 -15.08 -15.23 1.40
N PRO A 67 -14.03 -15.91 1.92
CA PRO A 67 -12.78 -15.25 2.27
C PRO A 67 -12.16 -14.51 1.09
N ILE A 68 -11.57 -13.34 1.35
CA ILE A 68 -10.85 -12.53 0.35
C ILE A 68 -9.34 -12.70 0.63
N PRO A 69 -8.62 -13.58 -0.11
CA PRO A 69 -7.27 -14.00 0.29
C PRO A 69 -6.20 -12.91 0.27
N LEU A 70 -6.39 -11.86 -0.53
CA LEU A 70 -5.44 -10.75 -0.67
C LEU A 70 -5.96 -9.46 -0.01
N PHE A 71 -6.92 -9.58 0.92
CA PHE A 71 -7.57 -8.39 1.48
C PHE A 71 -6.56 -7.46 2.16
N ASP A 72 -5.71 -7.99 3.03
CA ASP A 72 -4.75 -7.18 3.80
C ASP A 72 -3.71 -6.53 2.88
N GLU A 73 -3.21 -7.22 1.86
CA GLU A 73 -2.28 -6.65 0.89
C GLU A 73 -2.95 -5.58 0.02
N MET A 74 -4.20 -5.80 -0.38
CA MET A 74 -4.97 -4.80 -1.13
C MET A 74 -5.30 -3.59 -0.25
N GLU A 75 -5.65 -3.80 1.03
CA GLU A 75 -5.89 -2.75 2.00
C GLU A 75 -4.63 -1.90 2.20
N PHE A 76 -3.48 -2.55 2.38
CA PHE A 76 -2.18 -1.92 2.44
C PHE A 76 -1.99 -1.02 1.20
N VAL A 77 -1.96 -1.60 0.00
CA VAL A 77 -1.62 -0.88 -1.24
C VAL A 77 -2.64 0.20 -1.63
N PHE A 78 -3.94 -0.01 -1.41
CA PHE A 78 -4.99 0.84 -2.00
C PHE A 78 -5.72 1.77 -1.02
N THR A 79 -5.55 1.60 0.29
CA THR A 79 -6.18 2.51 1.28
C THR A 79 -5.32 3.76 1.54
N GLY A 80 -4.06 3.78 1.06
CA GLY A 80 -3.19 4.96 1.13
C GLY A 80 -2.69 5.29 2.52
N LYS A 81 -2.85 4.39 3.50
CA LYS A 81 -2.32 4.55 4.87
C LYS A 81 -0.92 3.96 4.96
N HIS A 82 0.04 4.53 4.23
CA HIS A 82 1.46 4.32 4.53
C HIS A 82 2.06 5.66 4.94
N ALA A 83 2.95 5.62 5.92
CA ALA A 83 3.74 6.77 6.31
C ALA A 83 4.42 7.33 5.05
N THR A 84 4.11 8.57 4.68
CA THR A 84 4.68 9.29 3.53
C THR A 84 6.17 9.58 3.69
N GLY A 85 6.79 9.20 4.81
CA GLY A 85 8.18 9.53 5.11
C GLY A 85 8.42 11.01 5.42
N GLU A 86 7.36 11.81 5.63
CA GLU A 86 7.50 13.25 5.96
C GLU A 86 8.16 13.49 7.34
N PHE A 87 8.30 12.46 8.17
CA PHE A 87 9.05 12.53 9.43
C PHE A 87 10.16 11.47 9.46
N SER A 88 11.22 11.70 8.70
CA SER A 88 12.51 11.06 8.93
C SER A 88 13.62 12.10 8.80
N VAL A 89 13.48 13.20 9.53
CA VAL A 89 14.60 14.07 9.89
C VAL A 89 14.88 13.80 11.36
N LEU A 90 15.72 12.81 11.63
CA LEU A 90 16.54 12.88 12.85
C LEU A 90 17.55 14.00 12.57
N GLN A 91 17.17 15.24 12.87
CA GLN A 91 18.12 16.33 13.08
C GLN A 91 18.88 15.99 14.36
N VAL A 92 19.85 15.09 14.25
CA VAL A 92 20.99 15.15 15.16
C VAL A 92 21.70 16.47 14.83
N PRO A 93 21.97 17.35 15.81
CA PRO A 93 22.86 18.46 15.58
C PRO A 93 24.21 17.82 15.29
N PHE A 94 24.61 17.83 14.01
CA PHE A 94 26.03 17.73 13.72
C PHE A 94 26.64 19.00 14.30
N ASP A 95 27.24 18.88 15.48
CA ASP A 95 28.26 19.81 15.95
C ASP A 95 29.38 19.81 14.92
N HIS A 96 29.28 20.71 13.96
CA HIS A 96 30.40 21.06 13.10
C HIS A 96 31.25 22.05 13.90
N PRO A 97 32.44 21.67 14.39
CA PRO A 97 33.37 22.69 14.85
C PRO A 97 33.70 23.61 13.67
N THR A 98 33.65 24.89 13.98
CA THR A 98 33.75 26.01 13.04
C THR A 98 35.04 25.93 12.22
N ARG A 99 34.87 26.12 10.92
CA ARG A 99 35.87 26.34 9.87
C ARG A 99 37.05 27.20 10.35
N GLN A 100 38.28 26.69 10.24
CA GLN A 100 39.50 27.50 10.31
C GLN A 100 40.25 27.32 9.00
N GLU A 101 40.06 28.27 8.08
CA GLU A 101 40.89 28.42 6.88
C GLU A 101 42.04 29.33 7.28
N ASP A 102 43.17 28.76 7.68
CA ASP A 102 44.42 29.50 7.81
C ASP A 102 45.35 29.09 6.65
N ASP A 103 45.08 29.65 5.48
CA ASP A 103 46.10 29.81 4.43
C ASP A 103 46.94 31.04 4.79
N LEU A 104 48.02 30.83 5.53
CA LEU A 104 49.09 31.82 5.69
C LEU A 104 50.45 31.19 5.41
N ILE A 105 50.97 31.56 4.24
CA ILE A 105 52.31 31.32 3.72
C ILE A 105 53.38 31.75 4.74
N GLY A 106 54.27 30.81 5.08
CA GLY A 106 55.57 31.04 5.71
C GLY A 106 56.43 29.78 5.49
N ASN A 107 57.73 29.82 5.20
CA ASN A 107 58.69 30.90 5.32
C ASN A 107 59.92 30.60 4.41
N VAL A 108 60.69 31.66 4.20
CA VAL A 108 61.86 31.86 3.34
C VAL A 108 63.07 30.98 3.75
N LYS A 109 63.88 30.56 2.78
CA LYS A 109 65.20 29.90 3.00
C LYS A 109 66.23 30.90 3.53
N PRO A 110 67.06 30.57 4.54
CA PRO A 110 68.22 31.39 4.86
C PRO A 110 69.44 30.95 4.03
N THR A 111 70.09 31.92 3.40
CA THR A 111 71.53 31.97 3.11
C THR A 111 72.33 32.22 4.37
#